data_AF-A0A7X1P3G6-F1
#
_entry.id   AF-A0A7X1P3G6-F1
#
_cell.length_a   1.000
_cell.length_b   1.000
_cell.length_c   1.000
_cell.angle_alpha   90.00
_cell.angle_beta   90.00
_cell.angle_gamma   90.00
#
_symmetry.space_group_name_H-M   'P 1'
#
loop_
_entity.id
_entity.type
_entity.pdbx_description
1 polymer ?
#
loop_
_entity_poly.entity_id
_entity_poly.type
_entity_poly.pdbx_seq_one_letter_code
_entity_poly.pdbx_strand_id
1 'polypeptide(L)'
;MNASDLDKVRGFVAGMLRDHDDHGAFSDSESLIKVGRLDSLSVVKLVTFLEGDFAVDFGEVEFDPQRLDSVNGIAAVIEEYRALH
;
A
#
# COMPACT_ATOMS: atom_id res chain seq x y z
N MET A 1 5.97 -5.88 11.99
CA MET A 1 4.89 -4.90 11.81
C MET A 1 3.93 -5.00 12.97
N ASN A 2 3.44 -3.88 13.47
CA ASN A 2 2.49 -3.85 14.57
C ASN A 2 1.06 -3.65 14.03
N ALA A 3 0.03 -4.03 14.80
CA ALA A 3 -1.36 -3.88 14.37
C ALA A 3 -1.71 -2.44 13.95
N SER A 4 -1.18 -1.44 14.66
CA SER A 4 -1.40 -0.02 14.36
C SER A 4 -0.86 0.42 12.99
N ASP A 5 0.22 -0.19 12.52
CA ASP A 5 0.79 0.16 11.21
C ASP A 5 -0.08 -0.42 10.10
N LEU A 6 -0.56 -1.66 10.28
CA LEU A 6 -1.46 -2.31 9.34
C LEU A 6 -2.78 -1.55 9.20
N ASP A 7 -3.33 -1.07 10.33
CA ASP A 7 -4.54 -0.25 10.34
C ASP A 7 -4.35 1.07 9.57
N LYS A 8 -3.16 1.69 9.62
CA LYS A 8 -2.86 2.88 8.82
C LYS A 8 -2.85 2.57 7.33
N VAL A 9 -2.17 1.51 6.91
CA VAL A 9 -2.13 1.09 5.50
C VAL A 9 -3.55 0.80 5.01
N ARG A 10 -4.30 0.00 5.78
CA ARG A 10 -5.68 -0.36 5.44
C ARG A 10 -6.58 0.87 5.38
N GLY A 11 -6.44 1.81 6.31
CA GLY A 11 -7.18 3.07 6.33
C GLY A 11 -6.87 3.94 5.11
N PHE A 12 -5.60 4.04 4.70
CA PHE A 12 -5.19 4.77 3.52
C PHE A 12 -5.76 4.14 2.23
N VAL A 13 -5.64 2.82 2.10
CA VAL A 13 -6.21 2.07 0.97
C VAL A 13 -7.74 2.23 0.90
N ALA A 14 -8.44 2.13 2.03
CA ALA A 14 -9.89 2.37 2.08
C ALA A 14 -10.26 3.81 1.66
N GLY A 15 -9.41 4.79 1.98
CA GLY A 15 -9.55 6.17 1.52
C GLY A 15 -9.46 6.28 0.00
N MET A 16 -8.45 5.66 -0.61
CA MET A 16 -8.29 5.64 -2.06
C MET A 16 -9.46 4.94 -2.77
N LEU A 17 -9.94 3.81 -2.24
CA LEU A 17 -11.10 3.11 -2.80
C LEU A 17 -12.34 4.01 -2.79
N ARG A 18 -12.58 4.75 -1.69
CA ARG A 18 -13.68 5.73 -1.62
C ARG A 18 -13.52 6.87 -2.62
N ASP A 19 -12.31 7.33 -2.90
CA ASP A 19 -12.06 8.34 -3.94
C ASP A 19 -12.43 7.82 -5.34
N HIS A 20 -12.42 6.49 -5.52
CA HIS A 20 -12.81 5.78 -6.74
C HIS A 20 -14.29 5.36 -6.76
N ASP A 21 -15.12 5.90 -5.86
CA ASP A 21 -16.54 5.51 -5.68
C ASP A 21 -16.71 4.02 -5.30
N ASP A 22 -15.64 3.38 -4.82
CA ASP A 22 -15.62 2.00 -4.37
C ASP A 22 -15.80 1.92 -2.86
N HIS A 23 -17.01 1.55 -2.46
CA HIS A 23 -17.41 1.36 -1.07
C HIS A 23 -17.43 -0.13 -0.66
N GLY A 24 -16.94 -1.02 -1.52
CA GLY A 24 -16.92 -2.44 -1.29
C GLY A 24 -15.92 -2.83 -0.19
N ALA A 25 -16.25 -3.87 0.57
CA ALA A 25 -15.27 -4.50 1.44
C ALA A 25 -14.09 -5.03 0.59
N PHE A 26 -12.90 -5.05 1.19
CA PHE A 26 -11.70 -5.62 0.59
C PHE A 26 -10.91 -6.42 1.62
N SER A 27 -10.30 -7.51 1.16
CA SER A 27 -9.36 -8.31 1.96
C SER A 27 -7.95 -7.72 1.87
N ASP A 28 -7.15 -7.92 2.91
CA ASP A 28 -5.77 -7.45 2.93
C ASP A 28 -4.88 -8.20 1.91
N SER A 29 -5.31 -9.38 1.48
CA SER A 29 -4.67 -10.19 0.43
C SER A 29 -5.27 -10.01 -0.97
N GLU A 30 -6.32 -9.20 -1.10
CA GLU A 30 -6.98 -8.95 -2.37
C GLU A 30 -6.08 -8.07 -3.25
N SER A 31 -5.94 -8.45 -4.51
CA SER A 31 -5.33 -7.58 -5.51
C SER A 31 -6.31 -6.44 -5.79
N LEU A 32 -5.85 -5.20 -5.69
CA LEU A 32 -6.67 -3.99 -5.84
C LEU A 32 -6.50 -3.37 -7.23
N ILE A 33 -5.32 -3.51 -7.82
CA ILE A 33 -4.99 -2.95 -9.14
C ILE A 33 -5.43 -3.93 -10.24
N LYS A 34 -5.14 -5.23 -10.11
CA LYS A 34 -5.47 -6.19 -11.20
C LYS A 34 -6.97 -6.38 -11.38
N VAL A 35 -7.75 -6.25 -10.31
CA VAL A 35 -9.21 -6.28 -10.35
C VAL A 35 -9.82 -4.94 -10.80
N GLY A 36 -9.00 -3.91 -10.99
CA GLY A 36 -9.41 -2.59 -11.48
C GLY A 36 -10.05 -1.68 -10.43
N ARG A 37 -9.88 -1.96 -9.13
CA ARG A 37 -10.37 -1.10 -8.04
C ARG A 37 -9.48 0.12 -7.82
N LEU A 38 -8.18 -0.03 -8.05
CA LEU A 38 -7.17 1.03 -8.05
C LEU A 38 -6.48 1.12 -9.43
N ASP A 39 -5.94 2.30 -9.73
CA ASP A 39 -5.28 2.61 -11.00
C ASP A 39 -3.80 2.99 -10.81
N SER A 40 -3.13 3.39 -11.89
CA SER A 40 -1.73 3.82 -11.86
C SER A 40 -1.50 5.10 -11.03
N LEU A 41 -2.50 5.98 -10.92
CA LEU A 41 -2.39 7.18 -10.09
C LEU A 41 -2.42 6.83 -8.59
N SER A 42 -3.17 5.79 -8.25
CA SER A 42 -3.24 5.24 -6.88
C SER A 42 -1.88 4.71 -6.41
N VAL A 43 -1.08 4.13 -7.32
CA VAL A 43 0.29 3.67 -7.02
C VAL A 43 1.19 4.84 -6.62
N VAL A 44 1.11 5.97 -7.33
CA VAL A 44 1.91 7.16 -7.00
C VAL A 44 1.54 7.69 -5.61
N LYS A 45 0.24 7.76 -5.29
CA LYS A 45 -0.23 8.14 -3.95
C LYS A 45 0.27 7.19 -2.86
N LEU A 46 0.28 5.88 -3.13
CA LEU A 46 0.82 4.87 -2.21
C LEU A 46 2.31 5.08 -1.94
N VAL A 47 3.11 5.32 -2.99
CA VAL A 47 4.54 5.60 -2.83
C VAL A 47 4.75 6.80 -1.92
N THR A 48 4.08 7.93 -2.20
CA THR A 48 4.20 9.14 -1.38
C THR A 48 3.76 8.92 0.08
N PHE A 49 2.72 8.12 0.31
CA PHE A 49 2.30 7.73 1.66
C PHE A 49 3.35 6.90 2.38
N LEU A 50 3.98 5.94 1.70
CA LEU A 50 5.00 5.08 2.30
C LEU A 50 6.29 5.84 2.61
N GLU A 51 6.69 6.76 1.74
CA GLU A 51 7.81 7.68 1.98
C GLU A 51 7.51 8.62 3.17
N GLY A 52 6.29 9.15 3.26
CA GLY A 52 5.91 10.12 4.29
C GLY A 52 5.62 9.53 5.67
N ASP A 53 4.78 8.50 5.75
CA ASP A 53 4.30 7.91 7.02
C ASP A 53 5.23 6.83 7.56
N PHE A 54 5.98 6.15 6.68
CA PHE A 54 6.83 5.01 7.04
C PHE A 54 8.31 5.25 6.77
N ALA A 55 8.69 6.40 6.20
CA ALA A 55 10.06 6.73 5.81
C ALA A 55 10.71 5.67 4.89
N VAL A 56 9.90 4.97 4.10
CA VAL A 56 10.39 3.97 3.14
C VAL A 56 11.14 4.70 2.02
N ASP A 57 12.37 4.31 1.76
CA ASP A 57 13.16 4.80 0.62
C ASP A 57 13.08 3.81 -0.55
N PHE A 58 12.33 4.16 -1.60
CA PHE A 58 12.22 3.38 -2.84
C PHE A 58 13.45 3.45 -3.75
N GLY A 59 14.50 4.15 -3.35
CA GLY A 59 15.85 4.02 -3.88
C GLY A 59 16.63 2.86 -3.26
N GLU A 60 16.29 2.45 -2.04
CA GLU A 60 16.92 1.31 -1.34
C GLU A 60 16.13 0.01 -1.51
N VAL A 61 14.79 0.08 -1.55
CA VAL A 61 13.95 -1.06 -1.93
C VAL A 61 13.62 -1.01 -3.41
N GLU A 62 13.60 -2.17 -4.08
CA GLU A 62 13.18 -2.25 -5.48
C GLU A 62 11.72 -1.82 -5.62
N PHE A 63 11.47 -0.73 -6.35
CA PHE A 63 10.12 -0.29 -6.68
C PHE A 63 9.47 -1.26 -7.67
N ASP A 64 8.47 -1.99 -7.18
CA ASP A 64 7.61 -2.86 -8.00
C ASP A 64 6.12 -2.60 -7.67
N PRO A 65 5.33 -2.07 -8.62
CA PRO A 65 3.90 -1.87 -8.47
C PRO A 65 3.12 -3.13 -8.10
N GLN A 66 3.60 -4.32 -8.49
CA GLN A 66 2.94 -5.58 -8.12
C GLN A 66 3.01 -5.86 -6.62
N ARG A 67 4.03 -5.32 -5.94
CA ARG A 67 4.16 -5.42 -4.49
C ARG A 67 3.23 -4.46 -3.76
N LEU A 68 2.76 -3.41 -4.43
CA LEU A 68 1.79 -2.44 -3.90
C LEU A 68 0.33 -2.77 -4.27
N ASP A 69 0.10 -3.92 -4.88
CA ASP A 69 -1.21 -4.37 -5.37
C ASP A 69 -2.16 -4.85 -4.26
N SER A 70 -1.68 -5.04 -3.03
CA SER A 70 -2.48 -5.46 -1.88
C SER A 70 -1.95 -4.87 -0.58
N VAL A 71 -2.79 -4.82 0.47
CA VAL A 71 -2.36 -4.35 1.81
C VAL A 71 -1.22 -5.20 2.34
N ASN A 72 -1.29 -6.53 2.18
CA ASN A 72 -0.23 -7.44 2.59
C ASN A 72 1.08 -7.20 1.82
N GLY A 73 1.00 -6.89 0.53
CA GLY A 73 2.17 -6.54 -0.26
C GLY A 73 2.82 -5.25 0.21
N ILE A 74 2.02 -4.21 0.48
CA ILE A 74 2.48 -2.94 1.02
C ILE A 74 3.16 -3.15 2.39
N ALA A 75 2.51 -3.91 3.27
CA ALA A 75 3.06 -4.29 4.57
C ALA A 75 4.43 -5.01 4.43
N ALA A 76 4.56 -5.92 3.46
CA ALA A 76 5.81 -6.61 3.22
C ALA A 76 6.95 -5.68 2.75
N VAL A 77 6.65 -4.65 1.95
CA VAL A 77 7.64 -3.63 1.55
C VAL A 77 8.14 -2.84 2.76
N ILE A 78 7.23 -2.40 3.64
CA ILE A 78 7.58 -1.67 4.87
C ILE A 78 8.47 -2.54 5.77
N GLU A 79 8.13 -3.82 5.93
CA GLU A 79 8.89 -4.74 6.77
C GLU A 79 10.26 -5.07 6.20
N GLU A 80 10.38 -5.24 4.89
CA GLU A 80 11.66 -5.41 4.23
C GLU A 80 12.57 -4.20 4.46
N TYR A 81 12.06 -2.99 4.23
CA TYR A 81 12.82 -1.76 4.44
C TYR A 81 13.33 -1.64 5.88
N ARG A 82 12.46 -1.95 6.85
CA ARG A 82 12.79 -1.96 8.28
C ARG A 82 13.74 -3.08 8.68
N ALA A 83 13.81 -4.17 7.95
CA ALA A 83 14.76 -5.25 8.23
C ALA A 83 16.18 -4.94 7.73
N LEU A 84 16.30 -3.99 6.79
CA LEU A 84 17.57 -3.49 6.29
C LEU A 84 18.22 -2.45 7.24
N HIS A 85 17.47 -1.95 8.24
CA HIS A 85 17.85 -0.85 9.15
C HIS A 85 17.62 -1.20 10.63
#